data_AF-A0A6G3D5Z0-F1
#
_entry.id   AF-A0A6G3D5Z0-F1
#
_cell.length_a   1.000
_cell.length_b   1.000
_cell.length_c   1.000
_cell.angle_alpha   90.00
_cell.angle_beta   90.00
_cell.angle_gamma   90.00
#
_symmetry.space_group_name_H-M   'P 1'
#
loop_
_entity.id
_entity.type
_entity.pdbx_description
1 polymer ?
#
loop_
_entity_poly.entity_id
_entity_poly.type
_entity_poly.pdbx_seq_one_letter_code
_entity_poly.pdbx_strand_id
1 'polypeptide(L)'
;MHVLILGGTTEARRVAERLAVEPLPGLRVTNSLAGRVSAPRTPPGEVRVGGFGGAEGLAAWLREHTVDLLIDATHPFAGTISFNAARAAATAHVPLLALRRPGWVPVEGDVWHETGSLAEAAALLPSLGRRVLLTTGRLGLAAFAGLDDLWFLVRSVDPPEAPCPARTQVLLERGPFTLDGERELLRRHRIDVLVTKDSGGA
;
A
#
# COMPACT_ATOMS: atom_id res chain seq x y z
N MET A 1 27.01 1.82 9.50
CA MET A 1 25.90 0.87 9.25
C MET A 1 24.99 1.45 8.19
N HIS A 2 24.59 0.70 7.17
CA HIS A 2 23.67 1.11 6.13
C HIS A 2 22.38 0.29 6.17
N VAL A 3 21.25 0.98 6.35
CA VAL A 3 19.90 0.40 6.38
C VAL A 3 19.15 0.77 5.11
N LEU A 4 18.70 -0.24 4.36
CA LEU A 4 17.75 -0.07 3.27
C LEU A 4 16.33 -0.33 3.77
N ILE A 5 15.43 0.65 3.62
CA ILE A 5 14.01 0.51 3.94
C ILE A 5 13.22 0.43 2.64
N LEU A 6 12.59 -0.71 2.37
CA LEU A 6 11.58 -0.84 1.32
C LEU A 6 10.27 -0.27 1.84
N GLY A 7 9.84 0.86 1.28
CA GLY A 7 8.83 1.72 1.90
C GLY A 7 7.56 1.94 1.07
N GLY A 8 6.85 3.01 1.43
CA GLY A 8 5.54 3.36 0.86
C GLY A 8 4.37 3.20 1.83
N THR A 9 4.65 2.88 3.11
CA THR A 9 3.68 2.76 4.19
C THR A 9 3.96 3.79 5.28
N THR A 10 3.00 3.98 6.18
CA THR A 10 3.18 4.77 7.40
C THR A 10 4.27 4.17 8.29
N GLU A 11 4.34 2.85 8.37
CA GLU A 11 5.32 2.12 9.19
C GLU A 11 6.75 2.38 8.70
N ALA A 12 6.99 2.29 7.39
CA ALA A 12 8.29 2.61 6.80
C ALA A 12 8.73 4.04 7.12
N ARG A 13 7.79 4.99 7.04
CA ARG A 13 8.05 6.39 7.38
C ARG A 13 8.38 6.55 8.86
N ARG A 14 7.61 5.94 9.76
CA ARG A 14 7.86 5.98 11.22
C ARG A 14 9.23 5.40 11.58
N VAL A 15 9.65 4.32 10.91
CA VAL A 15 11.01 3.77 11.08
C VAL A 15 12.07 4.79 10.66
N ALA A 16 11.95 5.38 9.47
CA ALA A 16 12.89 6.38 9.00
C ALA A 16 12.94 7.63 9.90
N GLU A 17 11.79 8.10 10.38
CA GLU A 17 11.68 9.22 11.33
C GLU A 17 12.38 8.89 12.66
N ARG A 18 12.17 7.70 13.23
CA ARG A 18 12.84 7.29 14.48
C ARG A 18 14.36 7.19 14.31
N LEU A 19 14.83 6.61 13.20
CA LEU A 19 16.26 6.51 12.91
C LEU A 19 16.92 7.88 12.67
N ALA A 20 16.14 8.90 12.28
CA ALA A 20 16.63 10.26 12.07
C ALA A 20 16.66 11.10 13.36
N VAL A 21 15.79 10.83 14.33
CA VAL A 21 15.75 11.55 15.62
C VAL A 21 16.93 11.18 16.52
N GLU A 22 17.35 9.90 16.50
CA GLU A 22 18.51 9.41 17.27
C GLU A 22 19.59 8.89 16.31
N PRO A 23 20.29 9.79 15.57
CA PRO A 23 21.26 9.37 14.57
C PRO A 23 22.46 8.71 15.25
N LEU A 24 22.57 7.40 15.09
CA LEU A 24 23.77 6.66 15.47
C LEU A 24 24.93 7.11 14.58
N PRO A 25 26.13 7.39 15.13
CA PRO A 25 27.29 7.77 14.33
C PRO A 25 27.57 6.76 13.21
N GLY A 26 27.65 7.24 11.97
CA GLY A 26 27.88 6.39 10.80
C GLY A 26 26.69 5.56 10.34
N LEU A 27 25.47 5.82 10.83
CA LEU A 27 24.24 5.28 10.28
C LEU A 27 23.86 6.02 8.99
N ARG A 28 23.69 5.25 7.91
CA ARG A 28 23.11 5.70 6.64
C ARG A 28 21.78 5.01 6.43
N VAL A 29 20.75 5.76 6.05
CA VAL A 29 19.41 5.23 5.75
C VAL A 29 19.03 5.59 4.33
N THR A 30 18.75 4.57 3.51
CA THR A 30 18.17 4.74 2.18
C THR A 30 16.73 4.22 2.17
N ASN A 31 15.79 5.05 1.75
CA ASN A 31 14.39 4.71 1.58
C ASN A 31 14.11 4.40 0.11
N SER A 32 13.62 3.21 -0.19
CA SER A 32 13.23 2.80 -1.54
C SER A 32 11.73 2.91 -1.74
N LEU A 33 11.32 3.73 -2.71
CA LEU A 33 9.92 3.93 -3.08
C LEU A 33 9.65 3.38 -4.49
N ALA A 34 8.50 2.74 -4.67
CA ALA A 34 8.13 2.15 -5.95
C ALA A 34 7.83 3.17 -7.06
N GLY A 35 7.72 4.47 -6.74
CA GLY A 35 7.36 5.51 -7.74
C GLY A 35 5.92 5.44 -8.24
N ARG A 36 5.02 4.80 -7.47
CA ARG A 36 3.61 4.62 -7.85
C ARG A 36 2.74 5.86 -7.69
N VAL A 37 3.27 6.86 -6.97
CA VAL A 37 2.63 8.15 -6.72
C VAL A 37 3.45 9.28 -7.31
N SER A 38 2.79 10.24 -7.95
CA SER A 38 3.41 11.37 -8.66
C SER A 38 4.27 12.25 -7.75
N ALA A 39 3.80 12.51 -6.53
CA ALA A 39 4.48 13.32 -5.52
C ALA A 39 4.51 12.58 -4.17
N PRO A 40 5.43 11.61 -3.96
CA PRO A 40 5.53 10.90 -2.70
C PRO A 40 6.02 11.84 -1.58
N ARG A 41 5.47 11.71 -0.38
CA ARG A 41 6.05 12.39 0.80
C ARG A 41 7.38 11.70 1.11
N THR A 42 8.48 12.44 1.02
CA THR A 42 9.81 11.90 1.30
C THR A 42 9.99 11.73 2.82
N PRO A 43 10.41 10.53 3.27
CA PRO A 43 10.89 10.35 4.64
C PRO A 43 12.29 10.97 4.82
N PRO A 44 12.76 11.16 6.06
CA PRO A 44 14.14 11.53 6.33
C PRO A 44 15.14 10.51 5.77
N GLY A 45 16.34 10.98 5.43
CA GLY A 45 17.42 10.17 4.84
C GLY A 45 17.46 10.21 3.32
N GLU A 46 18.29 9.35 2.73
CA GLU A 46 18.39 9.23 1.29
C GLU A 46 17.12 8.58 0.74
N VAL A 47 16.69 8.98 -0.45
CA VAL A 47 15.51 8.41 -1.12
C VAL A 47 15.90 7.95 -2.52
N ARG A 48 15.55 6.71 -2.85
CA ARG A 48 15.59 6.19 -4.21
C ARG A 48 14.20 5.85 -4.70
N VAL A 49 13.96 6.06 -5.99
CA VAL A 49 12.69 5.76 -6.65
C VAL A 49 12.91 4.76 -7.78
N GLY A 50 11.98 3.82 -7.95
CA GLY A 50 11.98 2.85 -9.03
C GLY A 50 12.27 1.42 -8.59
N GLY A 51 12.09 0.47 -9.51
CA GLY A 51 12.33 -0.95 -9.25
C GLY A 51 13.81 -1.31 -9.14
N PHE A 52 14.08 -2.54 -8.70
CA PHE A 52 15.43 -3.11 -8.64
C PHE A 52 15.73 -4.11 -9.76
N GLY A 53 14.77 -4.43 -10.63
CA GLY A 53 14.94 -5.46 -11.65
C GLY A 53 14.84 -6.90 -11.09
N GLY A 54 13.91 -7.14 -10.15
CA GLY A 54 13.72 -8.46 -9.55
C GLY A 54 14.55 -8.70 -8.29
N ALA A 55 14.62 -9.95 -7.85
CA ALA A 55 15.38 -10.35 -6.67
C ALA A 55 16.88 -10.26 -6.92
N GLU A 56 17.33 -10.63 -8.12
CA GLU A 56 18.73 -10.64 -8.52
C GLU A 56 19.30 -9.22 -8.56
N GLY A 57 18.56 -8.28 -9.16
CA GLY A 57 18.97 -6.89 -9.18
C GLY A 57 18.91 -6.21 -7.82
N LEU A 58 17.97 -6.60 -6.94
CA LEU A 58 17.99 -6.17 -5.54
C LEU A 58 19.22 -6.72 -4.81
N ALA A 59 19.58 -7.99 -5.00
CA ALA A 59 20.77 -8.58 -4.38
C ALA A 59 22.07 -7.90 -4.84
N ALA A 60 22.18 -7.59 -6.13
CA ALA A 60 23.30 -6.81 -6.67
C ALA A 60 23.39 -5.44 -6.01
N TRP A 61 22.26 -4.73 -5.92
CA TRP A 61 22.19 -3.42 -5.27
C TRP A 61 22.60 -3.47 -3.80
N LEU A 62 22.11 -4.46 -3.03
CA LEU A 62 22.47 -4.66 -1.62
C LEU A 62 23.99 -4.77 -1.44
N ARG A 63 24.68 -5.52 -2.31
CA ARG A 63 26.14 -5.71 -2.27
C ARG A 63 26.90 -4.44 -2.67
N GLU A 64 26.52 -3.86 -3.81
CA GLU A 64 27.16 -2.65 -4.35
C GLU A 64 27.09 -1.49 -3.35
N HIS A 65 25.98 -1.36 -2.65
CA HIS A 65 25.73 -0.28 -1.69
C HIS A 65 26.05 -0.68 -0.25
N THR A 66 26.69 -1.84 -0.03
CA THR A 66 27.11 -2.34 1.29
C THR A 66 26.02 -2.23 2.35
N VAL A 67 24.82 -2.75 2.02
CA VAL A 67 23.68 -2.74 2.95
C VAL A 67 23.90 -3.74 4.07
N ASP A 68 23.83 -3.26 5.31
CA ASP A 68 23.99 -4.08 6.51
C ASP A 68 22.65 -4.64 7.03
N LEU A 69 21.53 -3.99 6.70
CA LEU A 69 20.19 -4.40 7.11
C LEU A 69 19.15 -4.00 6.06
N LEU A 70 18.33 -4.97 5.65
CA LEU A 70 17.14 -4.74 4.84
C LEU A 70 15.90 -4.72 5.73
N ILE A 71 15.12 -3.65 5.68
CA ILE A 71 13.81 -3.56 6.31
C ILE A 71 12.75 -3.59 5.22
N ASP A 72 11.93 -4.62 5.21
CA ASP A 72 10.73 -4.70 4.37
C ASP A 72 9.52 -4.17 5.14
N ALA A 73 9.23 -2.89 4.95
CA ALA A 73 8.05 -2.21 5.47
C ALA A 73 7.09 -1.84 4.33
N THR A 74 7.04 -2.65 3.28
CA THR A 74 6.14 -2.43 2.14
C THR A 74 4.67 -2.67 2.52
N HIS A 75 3.74 -2.25 1.66
CA HIS A 75 2.31 -2.54 1.88
C HIS A 75 2.07 -4.07 1.89
N PRO A 76 1.18 -4.64 2.74
CA PRO A 76 0.95 -6.09 2.79
C PRO A 76 0.58 -6.72 1.44
N PHE A 77 -0.19 -6.00 0.62
CA PHE A 77 -0.54 -6.40 -0.75
C PHE A 77 0.60 -6.20 -1.78
N ALA A 78 1.81 -5.80 -1.38
CA ALA A 78 3.00 -5.69 -2.24
C ALA A 78 3.83 -7.00 -2.20
N GLY A 79 3.17 -8.13 -2.43
CA GLY A 79 3.77 -9.47 -2.29
C GLY A 79 5.02 -9.69 -3.14
N THR A 80 5.03 -9.23 -4.40
CA THR A 80 6.18 -9.41 -5.31
C THR A 80 7.48 -8.83 -4.79
N ILE A 81 7.46 -7.58 -4.30
CA ILE A 81 8.68 -6.95 -3.77
C ILE A 81 9.11 -7.59 -2.45
N SER A 82 8.15 -8.04 -1.65
CA SER A 82 8.42 -8.74 -0.38
C SER A 82 9.11 -10.09 -0.63
N PHE A 83 8.64 -10.86 -1.62
CA PHE A 83 9.29 -12.09 -2.06
C PHE A 83 10.69 -11.83 -2.63
N ASN A 84 10.84 -10.78 -3.44
CA ASN A 84 12.14 -10.37 -3.96
C ASN A 84 13.10 -9.96 -2.84
N ALA A 85 12.61 -9.26 -1.80
CA ALA A 85 13.40 -8.87 -0.63
C ALA A 85 13.92 -10.08 0.12
N ALA A 86 13.07 -11.08 0.39
CA ALA A 86 13.48 -12.32 1.03
C ALA A 86 14.56 -13.07 0.24
N ARG A 87 14.35 -13.24 -1.08
CA ARG A 87 15.34 -13.89 -1.96
C ARG A 87 16.64 -13.11 -2.06
N ALA A 88 16.57 -11.79 -2.19
CA ALA A 88 17.74 -10.93 -2.31
C ALA A 88 18.57 -10.89 -1.03
N ALA A 89 17.91 -10.76 0.13
CA ALA A 89 18.54 -10.79 1.44
C ALA A 89 19.30 -12.10 1.66
N ALA A 90 18.65 -13.24 1.39
CA ALA A 90 19.29 -14.55 1.46
C ALA A 90 20.50 -14.66 0.51
N THR A 91 20.37 -14.17 -0.72
CA THR A 91 21.43 -14.23 -1.75
C THR A 91 22.61 -13.32 -1.42
N ALA A 92 22.35 -12.15 -0.83
CA ALA A 92 23.36 -11.17 -0.45
C ALA A 92 23.92 -11.40 0.97
N HIS A 93 23.37 -12.36 1.73
CA HIS A 93 23.67 -12.59 3.15
C HIS A 93 23.43 -11.34 4.02
N VAL A 94 22.37 -10.58 3.70
CA VAL A 94 21.96 -9.39 4.45
C VAL A 94 20.79 -9.76 5.35
N PRO A 95 20.82 -9.45 6.66
CA PRO A 95 19.67 -9.62 7.54
C PRO A 95 18.43 -8.89 7.00
N LEU A 96 17.27 -9.56 7.08
CA LEU A 96 15.98 -9.01 6.69
C LEU A 96 15.05 -8.92 7.91
N LEU A 97 14.53 -7.73 8.15
CA LEU A 97 13.42 -7.50 9.06
C LEU A 97 12.15 -7.16 8.26
N ALA A 98 11.13 -8.01 8.33
CA ALA A 98 9.83 -7.73 7.75
C ALA A 98 8.91 -7.07 8.80
N LEU A 99 8.54 -5.82 8.57
CA LEU A 99 7.65 -5.06 9.45
C LEU A 99 6.22 -5.12 8.90
N ARG A 100 5.39 -5.95 9.53
CA ARG A 100 4.00 -6.18 9.13
C ARG A 100 3.05 -5.88 10.27
N ARG A 101 1.87 -5.40 9.92
CA ARG A 101 0.74 -5.27 10.84
C ARG A 101 -0.14 -6.51 10.71
N PRO A 102 -0.74 -6.99 11.81
CA PRO A 102 -1.79 -7.99 11.70
C PRO A 102 -2.96 -7.42 10.91
N GLY A 103 -3.69 -8.30 10.24
CA GLY A 103 -4.97 -7.96 9.62
C GLY A 103 -5.98 -7.47 10.66
N TRP A 104 -7.00 -6.74 10.22
CA TRP A 104 -8.11 -6.39 11.09
C TRP A 104 -8.90 -7.64 11.49
N VAL A 105 -9.45 -7.63 12.70
CA VAL A 105 -10.33 -8.69 13.21
C VAL A 105 -11.73 -8.10 13.32
N PRO A 106 -12.77 -8.74 12.75
CA PRO A 106 -14.13 -8.24 12.84
C PRO A 106 -14.60 -8.22 14.29
N VAL A 107 -15.38 -7.20 14.64
CA VAL A 107 -16.02 -7.08 15.96
C VAL A 107 -17.54 -7.22 15.85
N GLU A 108 -18.23 -7.27 16.99
CA GLU A 108 -19.69 -7.37 17.02
C GLU A 108 -20.35 -6.25 16.19
N GLY A 109 -21.25 -6.65 15.28
CA GLY A 109 -21.94 -5.75 14.36
C GLY A 109 -21.25 -5.51 13.02
N ASP A 110 -20.00 -5.96 12.84
CA ASP A 110 -19.34 -5.92 11.54
C ASP A 110 -19.94 -6.95 10.57
N VAL A 111 -20.22 -6.52 9.34
CA VAL A 111 -20.67 -7.40 8.25
C VAL A 111 -19.61 -7.42 7.17
N TRP A 112 -18.74 -8.43 7.21
CA TRP A 112 -17.62 -8.57 6.28
C TRP A 112 -17.91 -9.68 5.27
N HIS A 113 -17.52 -9.42 4.01
CA HIS A 113 -17.50 -10.41 2.94
C HIS A 113 -16.05 -10.59 2.50
N GLU A 114 -15.44 -11.69 2.93
CA GLU A 114 -14.04 -11.98 2.59
C GLU A 114 -13.90 -12.43 1.13
N THR A 115 -12.85 -11.95 0.47
CA THR A 115 -12.55 -12.26 -0.93
C THR A 115 -11.04 -12.38 -1.13
N GLY A 116 -10.60 -13.33 -1.96
CA GLY A 116 -9.19 -13.53 -2.29
C GLY A 116 -8.65 -12.56 -3.34
N SER A 117 -9.51 -11.83 -4.05
CA SER A 117 -9.09 -10.92 -5.12
C SER A 117 -10.09 -9.78 -5.40
N LEU A 118 -9.64 -8.75 -6.12
CA LEU A 118 -10.53 -7.68 -6.59
C LEU A 118 -11.60 -8.18 -7.58
N ALA A 119 -11.31 -9.25 -8.32
CA ALA A 119 -12.27 -9.86 -9.24
C ALA A 119 -13.39 -10.60 -8.47
N GLU A 120 -13.03 -11.31 -7.41
CA GLU A 120 -14.01 -11.92 -6.50
C GLU A 120 -14.85 -10.85 -5.78
N ALA A 121 -14.23 -9.77 -5.30
CA ALA A 121 -14.95 -8.63 -4.74
C ALA A 121 -15.96 -8.05 -5.75
N ALA A 122 -15.53 -7.82 -7.00
CA ALA A 122 -16.39 -7.31 -8.06
C ALA A 122 -17.60 -8.22 -8.33
N ALA A 123 -17.41 -9.54 -8.30
CA ALA A 123 -18.49 -10.51 -8.51
C ALA A 123 -19.57 -10.48 -7.42
N LEU A 124 -19.23 -10.11 -6.19
CA LEU A 124 -20.17 -10.02 -5.08
C LEU A 124 -20.98 -8.72 -5.07
N LEU A 125 -20.42 -7.62 -5.57
CA LEU A 125 -21.03 -6.29 -5.42
C LEU A 125 -22.50 -6.18 -5.86
N PRO A 126 -22.96 -6.79 -6.97
CA PRO A 126 -24.35 -6.67 -7.41
C PRO A 126 -25.40 -7.17 -6.40
N SER A 127 -25.03 -8.09 -5.49
CA SER A 127 -25.92 -8.60 -4.46
C SER A 127 -25.85 -7.80 -3.14
N LEU A 128 -24.84 -6.94 -2.98
CA LEU A 128 -24.57 -6.26 -1.71
C LEU A 128 -25.03 -4.80 -1.68
N GLY A 129 -25.10 -4.13 -2.83
CA GLY A 129 -25.54 -2.73 -2.87
C GLY A 129 -25.44 -2.10 -4.26
N ARG A 130 -25.66 -0.79 -4.33
CA ARG A 130 -25.63 -0.02 -5.59
C ARG A 130 -24.59 1.08 -5.59
N ARG A 131 -24.13 1.52 -4.42
CA ARG A 131 -23.19 2.63 -4.24
C ARG A 131 -21.95 2.13 -3.50
N VAL A 132 -20.86 2.00 -4.23
CA VAL A 132 -19.65 1.31 -3.77
C VAL A 132 -18.52 2.31 -3.56
N LEU A 133 -17.87 2.26 -2.40
CA LEU A 133 -16.62 2.99 -2.16
C LEU A 133 -15.43 2.03 -2.39
N LEU A 134 -14.59 2.35 -3.37
CA LEU A 134 -13.32 1.65 -3.61
C LEU A 134 -12.18 2.40 -2.92
N THR A 135 -11.58 1.78 -1.92
CA THR A 135 -10.39 2.30 -1.20
C THR A 135 -9.11 1.58 -1.59
N THR A 136 -9.17 0.78 -2.66
CA THR A 136 -8.08 -0.06 -3.15
C THR A 136 -7.00 0.70 -3.92
N GLY A 137 -7.20 2.01 -4.13
CA GLY A 137 -6.40 2.92 -4.95
C GLY A 137 -6.70 2.80 -6.44
N ARG A 138 -5.91 3.49 -7.28
CA ARG A 138 -6.06 3.46 -8.76
C ARG A 138 -5.77 2.11 -9.43
N LEU A 139 -4.97 1.25 -8.80
CA LEU A 139 -4.56 -0.03 -9.39
C LEU A 139 -5.67 -1.07 -9.22
N GLY A 140 -6.01 -1.76 -10.30
CA GLY A 140 -6.98 -2.86 -10.30
C GLY A 140 -8.44 -2.45 -10.53
N LEU A 141 -8.70 -1.19 -10.90
CA LEU A 141 -10.06 -0.73 -11.23
C LEU A 141 -10.69 -1.44 -12.43
N ALA A 142 -9.86 -2.01 -13.31
CA ALA A 142 -10.28 -2.85 -14.42
C ALA A 142 -11.22 -3.99 -13.98
N ALA A 143 -11.03 -4.54 -12.79
CA ALA A 143 -11.86 -5.62 -12.25
C ALA A 143 -13.34 -5.21 -12.08
N PHE A 144 -13.60 -3.91 -11.94
CA PHE A 144 -14.94 -3.35 -11.73
C PHE A 144 -15.52 -2.71 -13.00
N ALA A 145 -14.76 -2.67 -14.09
CA ALA A 145 -15.11 -1.87 -15.27
C ALA A 145 -16.40 -2.32 -15.98
N GLY A 146 -16.77 -3.60 -15.88
CA GLY A 146 -17.99 -4.16 -16.47
C GLY A 146 -19.24 -4.09 -15.58
N LEU A 147 -19.19 -3.42 -14.43
CA LEU A 147 -20.32 -3.32 -13.49
C LEU A 147 -21.14 -2.04 -13.73
N ASP A 148 -21.79 -1.95 -14.89
CA ASP A 148 -22.43 -0.72 -15.38
C ASP A 148 -23.65 -0.25 -14.56
N ASP A 149 -24.31 -1.17 -13.86
CA ASP A 149 -25.46 -0.86 -13.01
C ASP A 149 -25.08 -0.22 -11.66
N LEU A 150 -23.80 -0.30 -11.27
CA LEU A 150 -23.31 0.18 -9.98
C LEU A 150 -22.69 1.58 -10.12
N TRP A 151 -22.79 2.36 -9.05
CA TRP A 151 -22.13 3.65 -8.93
C TRP A 151 -20.92 3.53 -7.99
N PHE A 152 -19.78 4.08 -8.41
CA PHE A 152 -18.52 3.96 -7.69
C PHE A 152 -18.00 5.32 -7.22
N LEU A 153 -17.65 5.40 -5.94
CA LEU A 153 -16.73 6.40 -5.41
C LEU A 153 -15.34 5.77 -5.34
N VAL A 154 -14.40 6.28 -6.13
CA VAL A 154 -13.01 5.79 -6.16
C VAL A 154 -12.13 6.74 -5.40
N ARG A 155 -11.60 6.30 -4.25
CA ARG A 155 -10.59 7.06 -3.52
C ARG A 155 -9.20 6.67 -3.99
N SER A 156 -8.45 7.65 -4.48
CA SER A 156 -7.09 7.46 -4.98
C SER A 156 -6.21 8.68 -4.70
N VAL A 157 -4.89 8.47 -4.63
CA VAL A 157 -3.94 9.58 -4.46
C VAL A 157 -3.71 10.32 -5.78
N ASP A 158 -3.52 9.56 -6.86
CA ASP A 158 -3.42 10.09 -8.22
C ASP A 158 -4.65 9.66 -9.03
N PRO A 159 -5.03 10.40 -10.08
CA PRO A 159 -6.14 10.03 -10.96
C PRO A 159 -5.96 8.62 -11.52
N PRO A 160 -7.03 7.80 -11.55
CA PRO A 160 -6.99 6.51 -12.22
C PRO A 160 -6.98 6.67 -13.74
N GLU A 161 -6.36 5.72 -14.41
CA GLU A 161 -6.42 5.56 -15.86
C GLU A 161 -7.46 4.49 -16.22
N ALA A 162 -7.98 4.56 -17.44
CA ALA A 162 -8.88 3.54 -17.96
C ALA A 162 -8.16 2.17 -18.07
N PRO A 163 -8.88 1.04 -17.94
CA PRO A 163 -10.33 0.94 -17.76
C PRO A 163 -10.77 1.16 -16.31
N CYS A 164 -11.88 1.90 -16.14
CA CYS A 164 -12.56 2.15 -14.87
C CYS A 164 -14.08 1.94 -15.05
N PRO A 165 -14.86 1.76 -13.96
CA PRO A 165 -16.31 1.65 -14.06
C PRO A 165 -16.93 2.88 -14.71
N ALA A 166 -17.92 2.69 -15.58
CA ALA A 166 -18.53 3.78 -16.34
C ALA A 166 -19.13 4.88 -15.44
N ARG A 167 -19.70 4.50 -14.30
CA ARG A 167 -20.35 5.41 -13.34
C ARG A 167 -19.45 5.68 -12.13
N THR A 168 -18.35 6.38 -12.37
CA THR A 168 -17.34 6.67 -11.34
C THR A 168 -17.28 8.14 -10.97
N GLN A 169 -17.23 8.43 -9.67
CA GLN A 169 -16.73 9.69 -9.13
C GLN A 169 -15.37 9.43 -8.48
N VAL A 170 -14.35 10.22 -8.82
CA VAL A 170 -13.00 10.10 -8.22
C VAL A 170 -12.86 11.10 -7.08
N LEU A 171 -12.38 10.61 -5.93
CA LEU A 171 -11.97 11.38 -4.78
C LEU A 171 -10.44 11.34 -4.69
N LEU A 172 -9.79 12.46 -5.01
CA LEU A 172 -8.34 12.59 -4.92
C LEU A 172 -7.94 12.98 -3.50
N GLU A 173 -7.58 11.98 -2.70
CA GLU A 173 -7.21 12.16 -1.31
C GLU A 173 -6.06 11.25 -0.90
N ARG A 174 -5.30 11.72 0.08
CA ARG A 174 -4.20 10.98 0.70
C ARG A 174 -4.37 11.02 2.20
N GLY A 175 -4.30 9.85 2.83
CA GLY A 175 -4.40 9.73 4.28
C GLY A 175 -3.24 10.35 5.07
N PRO A 176 -3.26 10.23 6.41
CA PRO A 176 -4.19 9.40 7.19
C PRO A 176 -5.63 9.93 7.19
N PHE A 177 -6.60 9.02 7.32
CA PHE A 177 -8.03 9.34 7.37
C PHE A 177 -8.53 9.27 8.82
N THR A 178 -9.47 10.15 9.19
CA THR A 178 -10.07 10.17 10.54
C THR A 178 -11.40 9.45 10.55
N LEU A 179 -11.76 8.86 11.70
CA LEU A 179 -13.04 8.15 11.85
C LEU A 179 -14.25 9.03 11.50
N ASP A 180 -14.29 10.26 12.00
CA ASP A 180 -15.40 11.17 11.73
C ASP A 180 -15.44 11.62 10.27
N GLY A 181 -14.27 11.79 9.64
CA GLY A 181 -14.16 12.07 8.20
C GLY A 181 -14.71 10.92 7.36
N GLU A 182 -14.34 9.68 7.69
CA GLU A 182 -14.85 8.50 6.99
C GLU A 182 -16.37 8.35 7.18
N ARG A 183 -16.88 8.55 8.40
CA ARG A 183 -18.32 8.50 8.68
C ARG A 183 -19.10 9.53 7.86
N GLU A 184 -18.59 10.76 7.79
CA GLU A 184 -19.20 11.81 6.99
C GLU A 184 -19.16 11.49 5.49
N LEU A 185 -18.02 10.98 5.00
CA LEU A 185 -17.87 10.56 3.60
C LEU A 185 -18.90 9.49 3.22
N LEU A 186 -19.02 8.44 4.04
CA LEU A 186 -19.97 7.34 3.80
C LEU A 186 -21.42 7.85 3.77
N ARG A 187 -21.81 8.74 4.70
CA ARG A 187 -23.15 9.33 4.74
C ARG A 187 -23.42 10.22 3.53
N ARG A 188 -22.52 11.18 3.24
CA ARG A 188 -22.64 12.14 2.14
C ARG A 188 -22.85 11.46 0.80
N HIS A 189 -22.08 10.40 0.55
CA HIS A 189 -22.16 9.65 -0.70
C HIS A 189 -23.18 8.52 -0.67
N ARG A 190 -23.85 8.27 0.48
CA ARG A 190 -24.81 7.18 0.68
C ARG A 190 -24.20 5.84 0.24
N ILE A 191 -23.03 5.52 0.79
CA ILE A 191 -22.31 4.30 0.43
C ILE A 191 -23.00 3.09 1.06
N ASP A 192 -23.27 2.08 0.24
CA ASP A 192 -23.83 0.80 0.67
C ASP A 192 -22.72 -0.20 1.01
N VAL A 193 -21.65 -0.22 0.22
CA VAL A 193 -20.57 -1.21 0.31
C VAL A 193 -19.20 -0.53 0.23
N LEU A 194 -18.29 -0.88 1.14
CA LEU A 194 -16.89 -0.48 1.12
C LEU A 194 -16.03 -1.67 0.66
N VAL A 195 -15.27 -1.49 -0.42
CA VAL A 195 -14.22 -2.44 -0.81
C VAL A 195 -12.88 -1.92 -0.32
N THR A 196 -12.22 -2.72 0.52
CA THR A 196 -10.93 -2.39 1.13
C THR A 196 -9.97 -3.57 1.09
N LYS A 197 -8.68 -3.26 1.16
CA LYS A 197 -7.61 -4.23 1.34
C LYS A 197 -7.32 -4.33 2.83
N ASP A 198 -7.29 -5.54 3.37
CA ASP A 198 -6.90 -5.76 4.76
C ASP A 198 -5.42 -5.43 4.98
N SER A 199 -5.15 -4.15 5.22
CA SER A 199 -3.79 -3.60 5.36
C SER A 199 -3.34 -3.52 6.81
N GLY A 200 -4.20 -3.89 7.76
CA GLY A 200 -4.03 -3.70 9.20
C GLY A 200 -4.26 -2.25 9.67
N GLY A 201 -4.52 -2.09 10.97
CA GLY A 201 -4.77 -0.79 11.62
C GLY A 201 -3.51 -0.11 12.17
N ALA A 202 -3.52 1.22 12.31
CA ALA A 202 -2.44 2.01 12.92
C ALA A 202 -2.94 2.84 14.10
#